data_AF-A0A845LMW8-F1
#
_entry.id   AF-A0A845LMW8-F1
#
_cell.length_a   1.000
_cell.length_b   1.000
_cell.length_c   1.000
_cell.angle_alpha   90.00
_cell.angle_beta   90.00
_cell.angle_gamma   90.00
#
_symmetry.space_group_name_H-M   'P 1'
#
loop_
_entity.id
_entity.type
_entity.pdbx_description
1 polymer ?
#
loop_
_entity_poly.entity_id
_entity_poly.type
_entity_poly.pdbx_seq_one_letter_code
_entity_poly.pdbx_strand_id
1 'polypeptide(L)'
;SVTVSGGTVTIGQTVTAQSNEDGWLYLAPSGSTVTDKASLDGLVSGGTATKVSATANSDAALATSTLAAGNYKVYAVDGTGNVSAASSATITLQTPDSTPPTVTVSGGTVTIGQTVTAQSNENGWLYLAP
;
A
#
# COMPACT_ATOMS: atom_id res chain seq x y z
N SER A 1 6.75 -21.11 3.37
CA SER A 1 5.57 -20.35 3.85
C SER A 1 5.89 -18.87 3.93
N VAL A 2 4.86 -18.02 3.97
CA VAL A 2 5.00 -16.56 3.96
C VAL A 2 4.24 -15.94 5.12
N THR A 3 4.79 -14.87 5.69
CA THR A 3 4.14 -14.04 6.70
C THR A 3 4.14 -12.58 6.25
N VAL A 4 3.05 -11.86 6.51
CA VAL A 4 2.87 -10.45 6.18
C VAL A 4 1.86 -9.86 7.15
N SER A 5 2.07 -8.62 7.60
CA SER A 5 1.04 -7.90 8.35
C SER A 5 -0.02 -7.39 7.36
N GLY A 6 -1.27 -7.80 7.54
CA GLY A 6 -2.39 -7.32 6.74
C GLY A 6 -2.69 -5.85 6.94
N GLY A 7 -3.62 -5.33 6.12
CA GLY A 7 -4.18 -3.98 6.28
C GLY A 7 -4.13 -3.14 5.02
N THR A 8 -4.41 -1.86 5.20
CA THR A 8 -4.42 -0.88 4.12
C THR A 8 -3.05 -0.23 3.98
N VAL A 9 -2.52 -0.21 2.76
CA VAL A 9 -1.25 0.43 2.43
C VAL A 9 -1.50 1.44 1.33
N THR A 10 -1.09 2.69 1.56
CA THR A 10 -1.16 3.72 0.52
C THR A 10 -0.10 3.45 -0.55
N ILE A 11 -0.50 3.48 -1.82
CA ILE A 11 0.39 3.28 -2.96
C ILE A 11 1.58 4.23 -2.88
N GLY A 12 2.79 3.69 -3.10
CA GLY A 12 4.06 4.39 -2.90
C GLY A 12 4.77 3.99 -1.61
N GLN A 13 4.04 3.49 -0.60
CA GLN A 13 4.63 2.86 0.57
C GLN A 13 5.04 1.40 0.28
N THR A 14 5.76 0.78 1.20
CA THR A 14 6.19 -0.62 1.06
C THR A 14 5.33 -1.56 1.89
N VAL A 15 5.21 -2.81 1.41
CA VAL A 15 4.66 -3.93 2.19
C VAL A 15 5.83 -4.75 2.74
N THR A 16 5.90 -4.95 4.05
CA THR A 16 6.92 -5.80 4.67
C THR A 16 6.41 -7.23 4.85
N ALA A 17 7.16 -8.20 4.33
CA ALA A 17 6.84 -9.62 4.43
C ALA A 17 8.10 -10.46 4.66
N GLN A 18 7.91 -11.69 5.13
CA GLN A 18 8.99 -12.67 5.31
C GLN A 18 8.66 -14.00 4.63
N SER A 19 9.70 -14.68 4.17
CA SER A 19 9.67 -16.09 3.76
C SER A 19 10.45 -16.91 4.80
N ASN A 20 10.08 -18.16 5.05
CA ASN A 20 10.88 -19.08 5.88
C ASN A 20 12.10 -19.65 5.14
N GLU A 21 12.25 -19.37 3.85
CA GLU A 21 13.30 -19.88 2.95
C GLU A 21 13.86 -18.76 2.09
N ASP A 22 15.13 -18.90 1.67
CA ASP A 22 15.77 -17.99 0.72
C ASP A 22 15.12 -18.08 -0.66
N GLY A 23 14.99 -16.94 -1.33
CA GLY A 23 14.44 -16.88 -2.68
C GLY A 23 13.81 -15.53 -2.99
N TRP A 24 12.52 -15.53 -3.33
CA TRP A 24 11.77 -14.36 -3.76
C TRP A 24 10.43 -14.25 -3.07
N LEU A 25 10.03 -13.03 -2.73
CA LEU A 25 8.67 -12.68 -2.34
C LEU A 25 8.01 -11.93 -3.49
N TYR A 26 6.74 -12.25 -3.75
CA TYR A 26 5.91 -11.61 -4.76
C TYR A 26 4.69 -10.99 -4.09
N LEU A 27 4.30 -9.79 -4.49
CA LEU A 27 3.01 -9.19 -4.16
C LEU A 27 2.15 -9.20 -5.41
N ALA A 28 1.11 -10.04 -5.42
CA ALA A 28 0.26 -10.27 -6.59
C ALA A 28 -1.23 -10.02 -6.28
N PRO A 29 -2.06 -9.63 -7.26
CA PRO A 29 -3.49 -9.38 -7.02
C PRO A 29 -4.18 -10.64 -6.48
N SER A 30 -5.04 -10.47 -5.47
CA SER A 30 -5.66 -11.57 -4.73
C SER A 30 -6.57 -12.48 -5.57
N GLY A 31 -7.02 -12.02 -6.74
CA GLY A 31 -7.85 -12.79 -7.68
C GLY A 31 -7.05 -13.51 -8.77
N SER A 32 -5.72 -13.40 -8.77
CA SER A 32 -4.88 -14.01 -9.81
C SER A 32 -4.78 -15.52 -9.62
N THR A 33 -4.78 -16.27 -10.72
CA THR A 33 -4.48 -17.70 -10.70
C THR A 33 -2.97 -17.91 -10.63
N VAL A 34 -2.48 -18.32 -9.46
CA VAL A 34 -1.04 -18.63 -9.24
C VAL A 34 -0.87 -20.14 -9.20
N THR A 35 -0.22 -20.70 -10.22
CA THR A 35 0.04 -22.15 -10.34
C THR A 35 1.50 -22.49 -10.09
N ASP A 36 2.40 -21.59 -10.47
CA ASP A 36 3.83 -21.80 -10.46
C ASP A 36 4.58 -20.45 -10.53
N LYS A 37 5.91 -20.52 -10.51
CA LYS A 37 6.77 -19.35 -10.61
C LYS A 37 6.56 -18.55 -11.91
N ALA A 38 6.27 -19.23 -13.02
CA ALA A 38 6.08 -18.57 -14.31
C ALA A 38 4.80 -17.72 -14.32
N SER A 39 3.73 -18.17 -13.66
CA SER A 39 2.52 -17.37 -13.47
C SER A 39 2.79 -16.07 -12.70
N LEU A 40 3.61 -16.13 -11.64
CA LEU A 40 4.02 -14.96 -10.86
C LEU A 40 4.93 -14.01 -11.65
N ASP A 41 5.92 -14.55 -12.36
CA ASP A 41 6.78 -13.74 -13.24
C ASP A 41 5.99 -13.10 -14.40
N GLY A 42 4.96 -13.78 -14.89
CA GLY A 42 4.00 -13.25 -15.86
C GLY A 42 3.25 -12.03 -15.32
N LEU A 43 2.79 -12.07 -14.08
CA LEU A 43 2.12 -10.93 -13.43
C LEU A 43 3.08 -9.74 -13.23
N VAL A 44 4.34 -10.02 -12.86
CA VAL A 44 5.37 -8.99 -12.69
C VAL A 44 5.72 -8.34 -14.02
N SER A 45 5.96 -9.13 -15.07
CA SER A 45 6.24 -8.61 -16.42
C SER A 45 5.04 -7.88 -17.04
N GLY A 46 3.81 -8.27 -16.69
CA GLY A 46 2.58 -7.56 -17.04
C GLY A 46 2.32 -6.30 -16.21
N GLY A 47 3.18 -5.95 -15.25
CA GLY A 47 3.05 -4.74 -14.43
C GLY A 47 1.94 -4.79 -13.38
N THR A 48 1.40 -5.97 -13.08
CA THR A 48 0.30 -6.15 -12.11
C THR A 48 0.77 -6.68 -10.75
N ALA A 49 2.02 -7.12 -10.67
CA ALA A 49 2.66 -7.59 -9.45
C ALA A 49 4.07 -7.01 -9.30
N THR A 50 4.64 -7.11 -8.11
CA THR A 50 6.05 -6.81 -7.84
C THR A 50 6.74 -8.01 -7.19
N LYS A 51 8.07 -8.01 -7.19
CA LYS A 51 8.86 -8.99 -6.44
C LYS A 51 10.11 -8.40 -5.84
N VAL A 52 10.60 -9.03 -4.77
CA VAL A 52 11.85 -8.69 -4.08
C VAL A 52 12.56 -9.96 -3.66
N SER A 53 13.89 -9.93 -3.61
CA SER A 53 14.67 -11.03 -3.04
C SER A 53 14.37 -11.17 -1.55
N ALA A 54 14.31 -12.40 -1.06
CA ALA A 54 14.06 -12.71 0.34
C ALA A 54 15.20 -13.55 0.91
N THR A 55 15.65 -13.18 2.11
CA THR A 55 16.47 -14.04 2.98
C THR A 55 15.54 -14.69 4.00
N ALA A 56 15.74 -15.97 4.27
CA ALA A 56 14.93 -16.72 5.21
C ALA A 56 14.78 -16.00 6.56
N ASN A 57 13.53 -15.91 7.02
CA ASN A 57 13.12 -15.31 8.30
C ASN A 57 13.58 -13.85 8.50
N SER A 58 13.78 -13.12 7.40
CA SER A 58 14.16 -11.71 7.40
C SER A 58 13.12 -10.86 6.69
N ASP A 59 12.91 -9.64 7.19
CA ASP A 59 11.99 -8.68 6.58
C ASP A 59 12.48 -8.25 5.19
N ALA A 60 11.59 -8.36 4.21
CA ALA A 60 11.79 -7.81 2.87
C ALA A 60 10.66 -6.82 2.53
N ALA A 61 11.05 -5.71 1.89
CA ALA A 61 10.14 -4.64 1.52
C ALA A 61 9.72 -4.74 0.04
N LEU A 62 8.44 -4.95 -0.21
CA LEU A 62 7.82 -5.00 -1.53
C LEU A 62 7.34 -3.58 -1.91
N ALA A 63 7.86 -3.04 -3.00
CA ALA A 63 7.47 -1.72 -3.52
C ALA A 63 6.07 -1.76 -4.15
N THR A 64 5.22 -0.79 -3.83
CA THR A 64 3.84 -0.71 -4.36
C THR A 64 3.65 0.41 -5.40
N SER A 65 4.68 1.20 -5.67
CA SER A 65 4.59 2.42 -6.50
C SER A 65 4.13 2.20 -7.94
N THR A 66 4.30 0.99 -8.48
CA THR A 66 3.88 0.64 -9.84
C THR A 66 2.56 -0.14 -9.88
N LEU A 67 1.93 -0.36 -8.73
CA LEU A 67 0.72 -1.19 -8.60
C LEU A 67 -0.54 -0.34 -8.54
N ALA A 68 -1.64 -0.88 -9.05
CA ALA A 68 -2.96 -0.25 -8.95
C ALA A 68 -3.61 -0.52 -7.58
N ALA A 69 -4.58 0.31 -7.21
CA ALA A 69 -5.39 0.07 -6.02
C ALA A 69 -6.16 -1.25 -6.12
N GLY A 70 -6.32 -1.94 -5.00
CA GLY A 70 -6.98 -3.24 -4.94
C GLY A 70 -6.43 -4.16 -3.87
N ASN A 71 -6.89 -5.42 -3.88
CA ASN A 71 -6.49 -6.42 -2.89
C ASN A 71 -5.37 -7.32 -3.43
N TYR A 72 -4.34 -7.54 -2.61
CA TYR A 72 -3.14 -8.29 -2.95
C TYR A 72 -2.83 -9.36 -1.90
N LYS A 73 -2.08 -10.37 -2.34
CA LYS A 73 -1.56 -11.48 -1.55
C LYS A 73 -0.05 -11.59 -1.77
N VAL A 74 0.65 -12.05 -0.74
CA VAL A 74 2.09 -12.34 -0.84
C VAL A 74 2.31 -13.83 -1.10
N TYR A 75 3.24 -14.15 -1.97
CA TYR A 75 3.71 -15.51 -2.26
C TYR A 75 5.22 -15.56 -2.10
N ALA A 76 5.75 -16.67 -1.58
CA ALA A 76 7.17 -16.96 -1.57
C ALA A 76 7.50 -17.97 -2.69
N VAL A 77 8.68 -17.82 -3.29
CA VAL A 77 9.27 -18.79 -4.21
C VAL A 77 10.68 -19.09 -3.76
N ASP A 78 11.00 -20.35 -3.49
CA ASP A 78 12.32 -20.76 -3.03
C ASP A 78 13.39 -20.70 -4.15
N GLY A 79 14.65 -20.93 -3.79
CA GLY A 79 15.77 -20.96 -4.75
C GLY A 79 15.67 -22.04 -5.84
N THR A 80 14.82 -23.04 -5.68
CA THR A 80 14.56 -24.11 -6.66
C THR A 80 13.29 -23.90 -7.47
N GLY A 81 12.50 -22.86 -7.16
CA GLY A 81 11.30 -22.47 -7.89
C GLY A 81 9.97 -22.98 -7.31
N ASN A 82 9.94 -23.60 -6.12
CA ASN A 82 8.68 -24.02 -5.51
C ASN A 82 7.91 -22.81 -4.96
N VAL A 83 6.61 -22.76 -5.24
CA VAL A 83 5.74 -21.64 -4.84
C VAL A 83 4.99 -22.00 -3.56
N SER A 84 4.93 -21.07 -2.61
CA SER A 84 4.13 -21.23 -1.40
C SER A 84 2.64 -21.04 -1.65
N ALA A 85 1.81 -21.46 -0.69
CA ALA A 85 0.45 -20.94 -0.60
C ALA A 85 0.46 -19.40 -0.42
N ALA A 86 -0.64 -18.75 -0.82
CA ALA A 86 -0.86 -17.32 -0.59
C ALA A 86 -0.83 -16.97 0.91
N SER A 87 -0.43 -15.74 1.22
CA SER A 87 -0.53 -15.20 2.57
C SER A 87 -1.96 -15.26 3.11
N SER A 88 -2.11 -15.61 4.38
CA SER A 88 -3.41 -15.58 5.07
C SER A 88 -3.99 -14.17 5.10
N ALA A 89 -3.16 -13.19 5.46
CA ALA A 89 -3.50 -11.78 5.43
C ALA A 89 -3.69 -11.26 3.99
N THR A 90 -4.58 -10.28 3.84
CA THR A 90 -4.80 -9.52 2.61
C THR A 90 -4.25 -8.11 2.78
N ILE A 91 -3.60 -7.60 1.74
CA ILE A 91 -3.14 -6.21 1.66
C ILE A 91 -4.09 -5.45 0.74
N THR A 92 -4.63 -4.34 1.21
CA THR A 92 -5.45 -3.45 0.38
C THR A 92 -4.61 -2.24 0.01
N LEU A 93 -4.27 -2.11 -1.27
CA LEU A 93 -3.61 -0.92 -1.80
C LEU A 93 -4.66 0.13 -2.11
N GLN A 94 -4.44 1.35 -1.64
CA GLN A 94 -5.28 2.51 -1.93
C GLN A 94 -4.48 3.65 -2.53
N THR A 95 -5.13 4.47 -3.35
CA THR A 95 -4.51 5.69 -3.86
C THR A 95 -4.26 6.68 -2.71
N PRO A 96 -3.19 7.49 -2.78
CA PRO A 96 -3.03 8.63 -1.89
C PRO A 96 -4.26 9.53 -1.92
N ASP A 97 -4.59 10.13 -0.79
CA ASP A 97 -5.60 11.17 -0.74
C ASP A 97 -5.09 12.41 -1.51
N SER A 98 -5.97 12.97 -2.33
CA SER A 98 -5.68 14.12 -3.19
C SER A 98 -6.84 15.13 -3.19
N THR A 99 -7.84 14.97 -2.31
CA THR A 99 -8.88 15.99 -2.19
C THR A 99 -8.28 17.28 -1.63
N PRO A 100 -8.67 18.46 -2.12
CA PRO A 100 -8.28 19.71 -1.48
C PRO A 100 -8.97 19.87 -0.12
N PRO A 101 -8.33 20.57 0.84
CA PRO A 101 -8.97 20.92 2.09
C PRO A 101 -10.18 21.83 1.83
N THR A 102 -11.23 21.63 2.61
CA THR A 102 -12.39 22.51 2.72
C THR A 102 -12.35 23.26 4.03
N VAL A 103 -12.73 24.54 4.00
CA VAL A 103 -12.76 25.40 5.16
C VAL A 103 -14.20 25.81 5.45
N THR A 104 -14.63 25.63 6.70
CA THR A 104 -15.90 26.14 7.20
C THR A 104 -15.64 27.27 8.19
N VAL A 105 -16.25 28.44 7.96
CA VAL A 105 -16.18 29.59 8.88
C VAL A 105 -17.49 29.66 9.66
N SER A 106 -17.41 29.74 10.98
CA SER A 106 -18.58 29.91 11.84
C SER A 106 -18.76 31.38 12.20
N GLY A 107 -19.60 32.08 11.46
CA GLY A 107 -19.92 33.49 11.70
C GLY A 107 -20.15 34.27 10.42
N GLY A 108 -20.94 35.35 10.50
CA GLY A 108 -21.14 36.31 9.42
C GLY A 108 -20.07 37.41 9.44
N THR A 109 -20.46 38.64 9.16
CA THR A 109 -19.59 39.82 9.33
C THR A 109 -19.05 39.91 10.76
N VAL A 110 -17.73 40.04 10.91
CA VAL A 110 -17.04 40.16 12.20
C VAL A 110 -16.44 41.55 12.35
N THR A 111 -16.65 42.20 13.49
CA THR A 111 -16.07 43.51 13.81
C THR A 111 -14.57 43.38 14.12
N ILE A 112 -13.78 44.38 13.74
CA ILE A 112 -12.35 44.43 14.09
C ILE A 112 -12.16 44.27 15.60
N GLY A 113 -11.24 43.39 15.98
CA GLY A 113 -10.94 43.04 17.38
C GLY A 113 -11.72 41.84 17.92
N GLN A 114 -12.69 41.32 17.17
CA GLN A 114 -13.40 40.08 17.50
C GLN A 114 -12.71 38.85 16.90
N THR A 115 -12.93 37.69 17.51
CA THR A 115 -12.38 36.41 17.05
C THR A 115 -13.19 35.85 15.88
N VAL A 116 -12.50 35.35 14.86
CA VAL A 116 -13.06 34.49 13.81
C VAL A 116 -12.72 33.04 14.13
N THR A 117 -13.70 32.14 14.05
CA THR A 117 -13.47 30.69 14.16
C THR A 117 -13.68 30.04 12.81
N ALA A 118 -12.72 29.20 12.42
CA ALA A 118 -12.77 28.43 11.19
C ALA A 118 -12.16 27.05 11.43
N GLN A 119 -12.64 26.07 10.66
CA GLN A 119 -12.21 24.69 10.74
C GLN A 119 -11.86 24.17 9.34
N SER A 120 -10.73 23.47 9.23
CA SER A 120 -10.36 22.67 8.06
C SER A 120 -10.71 21.20 8.31
N ASN A 121 -11.11 20.48 7.27
CA ASN A 121 -11.29 19.02 7.33
C ASN A 121 -9.99 18.24 7.13
N GLU A 122 -8.89 18.90 6.78
CA GLU A 122 -7.56 18.29 6.60
C GLU A 122 -6.49 19.06 7.38
N ASN A 123 -5.39 18.39 7.69
CA ASN A 123 -4.25 19.01 8.37
C ASN A 123 -3.60 20.06 7.46
N GLY A 124 -3.40 21.26 7.99
CA GLY A 124 -2.79 22.35 7.24
C GLY A 124 -2.81 23.67 8.00
N TRP A 125 -2.50 24.74 7.27
CA TRP A 125 -2.56 26.11 7.79
C TRP A 125 -3.85 26.79 7.32
N LEU A 126 -4.52 27.48 8.24
CA LEU A 126 -5.53 28.47 7.88
C LEU A 126 -4.86 29.84 7.77
N TYR A 127 -5.16 30.54 6.69
CA TYR A 127 -4.74 31.93 6.48
C TYR A 127 -5.97 32.83 6.45
N LEU A 128 -5.88 33.98 7.11
CA LEU A 128 -6.84 35.07 6.96
C LEU A 128 -6.24 36.11 6.01
N ALA A 129 -6.95 36.43 4.93
CA ALA A 129 -6.52 37.40 3.93
C ALA A 129 -7.41 38.67 4.00
N PRO A 130 -6.84 39.87 3.74
CA PRO A 130 -7.54 41.16 3.81
C PRO A 130 -8.51 41.42 2.64
#